data_AF-A0A1Q3E7H7-F1
#
_entry.id   AF-A0A1Q3E7H7-F1
#
_cell.length_a   1.000
_cell.length_b   1.000
_cell.length_c   1.000
_cell.angle_alpha   90.00
_cell.angle_beta   90.00
_cell.angle_gamma   90.00
#
_symmetry.space_group_name_H-M   'P 1'
#
loop_
_entity.id
_entity.type
_entity.pdbx_description
1 polymer ?
#
loop_
_entity_poly.entity_id
_entity_poly.type
_entity_poly.pdbx_seq_one_letter_code
_entity_poly.pdbx_strand_id
1 'polypeptide(L)'
;MTPTIDTEIWLPSSPSRQRKTRKQRQQKPPLFSRVQFVQDKLDLTWFNSCIRILEKYFESRILEISEENSGQKKNARQKKEYNVTCLGLGSPETSDNARAQLAFLLKVCDTLKI
;
A
#
# COMPACT_ATOMS: atom_id res chain seq x y z
N MET A 1 55.47 37.08 -46.55
CA MET A 1 54.32 36.46 -47.23
C MET A 1 54.04 35.14 -46.54
N THR A 2 53.07 35.11 -45.65
CA THR A 2 52.72 33.95 -44.79
C THR A 2 51.62 33.13 -45.46
N PRO A 3 51.70 31.80 -45.51
CA PRO A 3 50.58 30.98 -45.97
C PRO A 3 49.55 30.82 -44.85
N THR A 4 48.31 31.21 -45.14
CA THR A 4 47.14 31.00 -44.28
C THR A 4 46.76 29.52 -44.34
N ILE A 5 46.78 28.84 -43.19
CA ILE A 5 46.31 27.46 -43.04
C ILE A 5 44.81 27.56 -42.74
N ASP A 6 43.98 27.30 -43.76
CA ASP A 6 42.54 27.13 -43.59
C ASP A 6 42.28 25.85 -42.79
N THR A 7 41.99 26.04 -41.50
CA THR A 7 41.52 24.97 -40.63
C THR A 7 40.01 24.92 -40.77
N GLU A 8 39.50 24.15 -41.74
CA GLU A 8 38.08 23.81 -41.78
C GLU A 8 37.74 22.96 -40.56
N ILE A 9 37.22 23.63 -39.53
CA ILE A 9 36.66 22.99 -38.34
C ILE A 9 35.35 22.35 -38.77
N TRP A 10 35.40 21.04 -39.05
CA TRP A 10 34.21 20.23 -39.28
C TRP A 10 33.45 20.08 -37.96
N LEU A 11 32.48 20.97 -37.71
CA LEU A 11 31.56 20.84 -36.58
C LEU A 11 30.60 19.67 -36.89
N PRO A 12 30.57 18.60 -36.08
CA PRO A 12 29.58 17.56 -36.25
C PRO A 12 28.19 18.15 -36.06
N SER A 13 27.34 17.95 -37.06
CA SER A 13 25.95 18.39 -37.07
C SER A 13 25.28 17.91 -35.79
N SER A 14 24.80 18.84 -34.98
CA SER A 14 24.16 18.53 -33.70
C SER A 14 23.04 17.50 -33.94
N PRO A 15 22.94 16.43 -33.13
CA PRO A 15 21.87 15.46 -33.31
C PRO A 15 20.54 16.18 -33.14
N SER A 16 19.78 16.26 -34.23
CA SER A 16 18.42 16.78 -34.22
C SER A 16 17.63 16.01 -33.17
N ARG A 17 17.27 16.70 -32.09
CA ARG A 17 16.51 16.14 -30.97
C ARG A 17 15.12 15.80 -31.48
N GLN A 18 14.94 14.60 -32.01
CA GLN A 18 13.62 14.08 -32.34
C GLN A 18 12.76 14.16 -31.09
N ARG A 19 11.81 15.10 -31.08
CA ARG A 19 10.73 15.15 -30.09
C ARG A 19 9.98 13.84 -30.22
N LYS A 20 10.28 12.88 -29.35
CA LYS A 20 9.49 11.67 -29.17
C LYS A 20 8.05 12.13 -28.93
N THR A 21 7.19 11.86 -29.90
CA THR A 21 5.75 12.02 -29.79
C THR A 21 5.32 11.33 -28.50
N ARG A 22 4.75 12.12 -27.60
CA ARG A 22 4.24 11.67 -26.30
C ARG A 22 3.16 10.62 -26.59
N LYS A 23 3.51 9.33 -26.58
CA LYS A 23 2.54 8.23 -26.56
C LYS A 23 1.52 8.60 -25.49
N GLN A 24 0.24 8.66 -25.87
CA GLN A 24 -0.86 8.86 -24.92
C GLN A 24 -0.60 7.92 -23.75
N ARG A 25 -0.23 8.49 -22.60
CA ARG A 25 -0.15 7.73 -21.36
C ARG A 25 -1.58 7.24 -21.13
N GLN A 26 -1.83 5.96 -21.36
CA GLN A 26 -3.09 5.36 -20.96
C GLN A 26 -3.30 5.73 -19.50
N GLN A 27 -4.44 6.36 -19.21
CA GLN A 27 -4.75 6.75 -17.84
C GLN A 27 -4.82 5.47 -17.02
N LYS A 28 -4.01 5.39 -15.95
CA LYS A 28 -4.08 4.25 -15.04
C LYS A 28 -5.48 4.25 -14.43
N PRO A 29 -6.12 3.08 -14.26
CA PRO A 29 -7.44 3.02 -13.62
C PRO A 29 -7.38 3.62 -12.21
N PRO A 30 -8.47 4.18 -11.67
CA PRO A 30 -8.50 4.70 -10.30
C PRO A 30 -8.06 3.64 -9.27
N LEU A 31 -7.50 4.09 -8.13
CA LEU A 31 -7.06 3.18 -7.04
C LEU A 31 -8.21 2.29 -6.57
N PHE A 32 -9.40 2.87 -6.40
CA PHE A 32 -10.62 2.16 -6.01
C PHE A 32 -10.90 0.96 -6.93
N SER A 33 -10.90 1.16 -8.25
CA SER A 33 -11.13 0.08 -9.22
C SER A 33 -10.07 -1.02 -9.13
N ARG A 34 -8.82 -0.65 -8.86
CA ARG A 34 -7.73 -1.63 -8.69
C ARG A 34 -7.86 -2.43 -7.39
N VAL A 35 -8.31 -1.80 -6.31
CA VAL A 35 -8.55 -2.45 -5.01
C VAL A 35 -9.75 -3.38 -5.10
N GLN A 36 -10.86 -2.91 -5.71
CA GLN A 36 -12.07 -3.72 -5.93
C GLN A 36 -11.76 -5.00 -6.69
N PHE A 37 -10.98 -4.89 -7.78
CA PHE A 37 -10.57 -6.05 -8.56
C PHE A 37 -9.81 -7.10 -7.73
N VAL A 38 -8.99 -6.66 -6.76
CA VAL A 38 -8.27 -7.58 -5.88
C VAL A 38 -9.21 -8.21 -4.85
N GLN A 39 -10.18 -7.45 -4.33
CA GLN A 39 -11.21 -7.99 -3.43
C GLN A 39 -12.07 -9.04 -4.12
N ASP A 40 -12.47 -8.82 -5.38
CA ASP A 40 -13.28 -9.76 -6.15
C ASP A 40 -12.55 -11.08 -6.42
N LYS A 41 -11.21 -11.05 -6.42
CA LYS A 41 -10.34 -12.23 -6.62
C LYS A 41 -9.90 -12.89 -5.32
N LEU A 42 -10.34 -12.38 -4.17
CA LEU A 42 -9.94 -12.92 -2.88
C LEU A 42 -10.54 -14.32 -2.69
N ASP A 43 -9.72 -15.29 -2.30
CA ASP A 43 -10.22 -16.60 -1.92
C ASP A 43 -11.03 -16.47 -0.62
N LEU A 44 -12.35 -16.66 -0.74
CA LEU A 44 -13.28 -16.54 0.38
C LEU A 44 -13.02 -17.60 1.46
N THR A 45 -12.53 -18.79 1.11
CA THR A 45 -12.27 -19.84 2.09
C THR A 45 -11.10 -19.47 2.99
N TRP A 46 -10.00 -19.02 2.39
CA TRP A 46 -8.86 -18.47 3.10
C TRP A 46 -9.24 -17.22 3.92
N PHE A 47 -9.97 -16.29 3.31
CA PHE A 47 -10.41 -15.06 4.00
C PHE A 47 -11.26 -15.36 5.23
N ASN A 48 -12.26 -16.25 5.11
CA ASN A 48 -13.09 -16.66 6.24
C ASN A 48 -12.26 -17.32 7.35
N SER A 49 -11.22 -18.08 7.00
CA SER A 49 -10.28 -18.62 7.99
C SER A 49 -9.54 -17.51 8.73
N CYS A 50 -9.11 -16.45 8.03
CA CYS A 50 -8.49 -15.28 8.67
C CYS A 50 -9.47 -14.55 9.60
N ILE A 51 -10.72 -14.35 9.16
CA ILE A 51 -11.76 -13.70 9.96
C ILE A 51 -12.00 -14.46 11.27
N ARG A 52 -12.12 -15.79 11.23
CA ARG A 52 -12.32 -16.61 12.44
C ARG A 52 -11.18 -16.45 13.46
N ILE A 53 -9.94 -16.29 13.00
CA ILE A 53 -8.80 -16.05 13.88
C ILE A 53 -8.92 -14.67 14.53
N LEU A 54 -9.29 -13.65 13.75
CA LEU A 54 -9.48 -12.29 14.22
C LEU A 54 -10.65 -12.18 15.21
N GLU A 55 -11.80 -12.77 14.90
CA GLU A 55 -12.99 -12.81 15.77
C GLU A 55 -12.65 -13.40 17.13
N LYS A 56 -11.99 -14.57 17.15
CA LYS A 56 -11.55 -15.20 18.41
C LYS A 56 -10.67 -14.26 19.24
N TYR A 57 -9.75 -13.54 18.58
CA TYR A 57 -8.90 -12.58 19.27
C TYR A 57 -9.69 -11.37 19.82
N PHE A 58 -10.65 -10.85 19.05
CA PHE A 58 -11.52 -9.77 19.48
C PHE A 58 -12.45 -10.17 20.63
N GLU A 59 -13.06 -11.35 20.58
CA GLU A 59 -13.94 -11.87 21.65
C GLU A 59 -13.18 -12.03 22.96
N SER A 60 -12.01 -12.68 22.93
CA SER A 60 -11.15 -12.80 24.12
C SER A 60 -10.80 -11.43 24.70
N ARG A 61 -10.59 -10.42 23.85
CA ARG A 61 -10.27 -9.06 24.28
C ARG A 61 -11.47 -8.32 24.87
N ILE A 62 -12.68 -8.50 24.34
CA ILE A 62 -13.90 -7.89 24.88
C ILE A 62 -14.17 -8.44 26.29
N LEU A 63 -13.97 -9.74 26.51
CA LEU A 63 -14.12 -10.37 27.82
C LEU A 63 -13.12 -9.81 28.84
N GLU A 64 -11.85 -9.66 28.47
CA GLU A 64 -10.83 -9.04 29.33
C GLU A 64 -11.21 -7.61 29.76
N ILE A 65 -11.72 -6.78 28.83
CA ILE A 65 -12.16 -5.42 29.13
C ILE A 65 -13.39 -5.41 30.06
N SER A 66 -14.29 -6.38 29.91
CA SER A 66 -15.48 -6.49 30.77
C SER A 66 -15.12 -6.86 32.20
N GLU A 67 -14.13 -7.74 32.40
CA GLU A 67 -13.66 -8.14 33.73
C GLU A 67 -12.90 -6.99 34.43
N GLU A 68 -12.07 -6.25 33.70
CA GLU A 68 -11.35 -5.06 34.21
C GLU A 68 -12.31 -3.98 34.77
N ASN A 69 -13.53 -3.87 34.23
CA ASN A 69 -14.52 -2.88 34.67
C ASN A 69 -15.32 -3.29 35.93
N SER A 70 -15.24 -4.56 36.35
CA SER A 70 -16.02 -5.11 37.47
C SER A 70 -15.27 -5.17 38.81
N GLY A 71 -13.94 -4.99 38.81
CA GLY A 71 -13.07 -5.07 39.99
C GLY A 71 -12.54 -3.70 40.46
N GLN A 72 -12.91 -3.29 41.66
CA GLN A 72 -12.48 -2.05 42.31
C GLN A 72 -10.95 -1.96 42.59
N LYS A 73 -10.40 -0.77 42.30
CA LYS A 73 -9.21 -0.08 42.88
C LYS A 73 -7.81 -0.25 42.24
N LYS A 74 -7.45 0.84 41.54
CA LYS A 74 -6.30 1.75 41.73
C LYS A 74 -4.86 1.23 41.56
N ASN A 75 -4.16 1.94 40.65
CA ASN A 75 -2.72 2.25 40.63
C ASN A 75 -1.81 1.42 39.72
N ALA A 76 -2.18 1.33 38.45
CA ALA A 76 -1.30 1.68 37.33
C ALA A 76 -2.18 1.58 36.09
N ARG A 77 -2.30 2.64 35.28
CA ARG A 77 -2.70 2.46 33.88
C ARG A 77 -1.59 1.63 33.26
N GLN A 78 -1.62 0.30 33.39
CA GLN A 78 -0.81 -0.58 32.57
C GLN A 78 -1.26 -0.28 31.15
N LYS A 79 -0.47 0.54 30.47
CA LYS A 79 -0.65 0.89 29.09
C LYS A 79 -0.46 -0.41 28.35
N LYS A 80 -1.55 -1.14 28.10
CA LYS A 80 -1.51 -2.44 27.42
C LYS A 80 -0.90 -2.16 26.06
N GLU A 81 0.36 -2.58 25.89
CA GLU A 81 1.09 -2.36 24.66
C GLU A 81 0.45 -3.26 23.61
N TYR A 82 -0.21 -2.63 22.64
CA TYR A 82 -0.70 -3.33 21.48
C TYR A 82 0.54 -3.68 20.67
N ASN A 83 0.79 -4.97 20.47
CA ASN A 83 1.80 -5.41 19.51
C ASN A 83 1.26 -5.16 18.10
N VAL A 84 1.25 -3.88 17.69
CA VAL A 84 0.84 -3.46 16.37
C VAL A 84 1.99 -3.79 15.43
N THR A 85 1.89 -4.97 14.81
CA THR A 85 2.79 -5.29 13.69
C THR A 85 2.36 -4.44 12.51
N CYS A 86 3.01 -3.30 12.33
CA CYS A 86 2.87 -2.50 11.12
C CYS A 86 3.43 -3.34 9.97
N LEU A 87 2.57 -3.85 9.08
CA LEU A 87 2.94 -4.74 7.97
C LEU A 87 3.82 -4.09 6.89
N GLY A 88 4.47 -2.96 7.20
CA GLY A 88 5.42 -2.31 6.31
C GLY A 88 4.81 -2.04 4.95
N LEU A 89 3.75 -1.23 4.89
CA LEU A 89 3.15 -0.77 3.62
C LEU A 89 4.09 0.16 2.82
N GLY A 90 5.40 0.18 3.08
CA GLY A 90 6.41 0.96 2.35
C GLY A 90 6.56 0.58 0.88
N SER A 91 5.73 -0.32 0.39
CA SER A 91 5.50 -0.53 -1.03
C SER A 91 4.87 0.73 -1.65
N PRO A 92 5.35 1.21 -2.80
CA PRO A 92 4.73 2.32 -3.52
C PRO A 92 3.22 2.06 -3.71
N GLU A 93 2.38 3.10 -3.71
CA GLU A 93 0.92 2.98 -3.95
C GLU A 93 0.61 2.18 -5.24
N THR A 94 1.54 2.20 -6.20
CA THR A 94 1.43 1.47 -7.45
C THR A 94 1.74 -0.03 -7.35
N SER A 95 2.32 -0.50 -6.25
CA SER A 95 2.64 -1.90 -6.01
C SER A 95 1.37 -2.75 -5.93
N ASP A 96 1.43 -3.97 -6.45
CA ASP A 96 0.35 -4.94 -6.31
C ASP A 96 0.19 -5.37 -4.84
N ASN A 97 1.29 -5.51 -4.10
CA ASN A 97 1.26 -5.92 -2.69
C ASN A 97 0.57 -4.87 -1.80
N ALA A 98 0.87 -3.58 -2.00
CA ALA A 98 0.20 -2.50 -1.28
C ALA A 98 -1.32 -2.51 -1.51
N ARG A 99 -1.72 -2.77 -2.76
CA ARG A 99 -3.14 -2.87 -3.14
C ARG A 99 -3.80 -4.11 -2.55
N ALA A 100 -3.11 -5.25 -2.53
CA ALA A 100 -3.62 -6.48 -1.91
C ALA A 100 -3.79 -6.33 -0.39
N GLN A 101 -2.80 -5.72 0.28
CA GLN A 101 -2.87 -5.43 1.71
C GLN A 101 -4.03 -4.48 2.03
N LEU A 102 -4.20 -3.41 1.25
CA LEU A 102 -5.30 -2.47 1.42
C LEU A 102 -6.66 -3.13 1.14
N ALA A 103 -6.78 -3.90 0.06
CA ALA A 103 -7.99 -4.64 -0.29
C ALA A 103 -8.42 -5.60 0.83
N PHE A 104 -7.47 -6.36 1.37
CA PHE A 104 -7.68 -7.24 2.50
C PHE A 104 -8.14 -6.47 3.74
N LEU A 105 -7.45 -5.39 4.09
CA LEU A 105 -7.79 -4.58 5.27
C LEU A 105 -9.21 -4.01 5.18
N LEU A 106 -9.57 -3.41 4.04
CA LEU A 106 -10.92 -2.88 3.83
C LEU A 106 -11.98 -3.97 3.94
N LYS A 107 -11.71 -5.15 3.36
CA LYS A 107 -12.65 -6.27 3.42
C LYS A 107 -12.84 -6.78 4.85
N VAL A 108 -11.76 -6.82 5.65
CA VAL A 108 -11.84 -7.13 7.09
C VAL A 108 -12.70 -6.09 7.82
N CYS A 109 -12.49 -4.80 7.54
CA CYS A 109 -13.27 -3.73 8.18
C CYS A 109 -14.76 -3.84 7.87
N ASP A 110 -15.12 -4.04 6.59
CA ASP A 110 -16.50 -4.25 6.16
C ASP A 110 -17.14 -5.48 6.83
N THR A 111 -16.37 -6.57 6.97
CA THR A 111 -16.86 -7.83 7.56
C THR A 111 -17.08 -7.70 9.06
N LEU A 112 -16.14 -7.07 9.76
CA LEU A 112 -16.19 -6.87 11.22
C LEU A 112 -17.01 -5.62 11.62
N LYS A 113 -17.49 -4.83 10.65
CA LYS A 113 -18.23 -3.57 10.85
C LYS A 113 -17.48 -2.56 11.74
N ILE A 114 -16.19 -2.40 11.49
CA ILE A 114 -15.30 -1.44 12.17
C ILE A 114 -14.94 -0.26 11.26
#